data_AF-A0A421DD77-F1
#
_entry.id   AF-A0A421DD77-F1
#
_cell.length_a   1.000
_cell.length_b   1.000
_cell.length_c   1.000
_cell.angle_alpha   90.00
_cell.angle_beta   90.00
_cell.angle_gamma   90.00
#
_symmetry.space_group_name_H-M   'P 1'
#
loop_
_entity.id
_entity.type
_entity.pdbx_description
1 polymer ?
#
loop_
_entity_poly.entity_id
_entity_poly.type
_entity_poly.pdbx_seq_one_letter_code
_entity_poly.pdbx_strand_id
1 'polypeptide(L)'
;MPMIPAGIIKQMPHNWQDGGSWVKFNYTTAFLKLYISAPWVRVSDSSGKPLTTGQWELTKEYQSKKNQLVAAKATMEQYLNDLLEQQTEIHAKMVEWRSARRLWESEVAIAQGAQEPDRIREWAAQANLSDEDGGTDTYNHSKTFSPDNSPVYLPPWVGEIPLPLYMPAKIKAIQEAISQISKEIDNQNRASTPVKRPMKLRYADDDDRYISPTIPRPTDRELLMTWILERYNAWSSKAPTRRDDPFQFYNLPENADGFFEKDHWPDRVRGIVGQLRIPHNTNEFPWGIPASALNHALSDCPGYSNNTIYEEEANTLLGNLEDFWFAQKNHDALDWKRLYSWPISADMKKQLRTLMTKLGAT
;
A
#
# COMPACT_ATOMS: atom_id res chain seq x y z
N MET A 1 13.06 6.09 -11.39
CA MET A 1 12.84 4.69 -11.82
C MET A 1 13.05 4.63 -13.33
N PRO A 2 13.74 3.61 -13.85
CA PRO A 2 14.00 3.45 -15.27
C PRO A 2 12.69 3.34 -16.09
N MET A 3 12.78 3.69 -17.37
CA MET A 3 11.69 3.60 -18.34
C MET A 3 12.12 2.68 -19.48
N ILE A 4 11.24 1.77 -19.89
CA ILE A 4 11.53 0.77 -20.93
C ILE A 4 10.84 1.21 -22.23
N PRO A 5 11.55 1.44 -23.34
CA PRO A 5 10.92 1.64 -24.65
C PRO A 5 10.09 0.40 -25.02
N ALA A 6 8.80 0.57 -25.27
CA ALA A 6 7.89 -0.57 -25.39
C ALA A 6 6.85 -0.45 -26.50
N GLY A 7 6.76 0.69 -27.17
CA GLY A 7 5.74 0.89 -28.19
C GLY A 7 5.81 2.24 -28.87
N ILE A 8 4.69 2.59 -29.50
CA ILE A 8 4.50 3.85 -30.22
C ILE A 8 3.26 4.59 -29.70
N ILE A 9 3.27 5.92 -29.76
CA ILE A 9 2.11 6.78 -29.53
C ILE A 9 1.42 7.05 -30.87
N LYS A 10 0.12 6.77 -30.96
CA LYS A 10 -0.69 6.81 -32.20
C LYS A 10 -1.19 8.21 -32.57
N GLN A 11 -1.35 9.11 -31.60
CA GLN A 11 -1.94 10.43 -31.81
C GLN A 11 -1.09 11.51 -31.15
N MET A 12 -0.17 12.08 -31.93
CA MET A 12 0.59 13.25 -31.52
C MET A 12 -0.13 14.55 -31.89
N PRO A 13 -0.19 15.54 -30.98
CA PRO A 13 -0.60 16.88 -31.33
C PRO A 13 0.38 17.50 -32.33
N HIS A 14 -0.08 18.50 -33.08
CA HIS A 14 0.80 19.29 -33.93
C HIS A 14 1.75 20.08 -33.05
N ASN A 15 3.04 20.03 -33.36
CA ASN A 15 4.05 20.83 -32.68
C ASN A 15 4.49 21.97 -33.59
N TRP A 16 4.62 23.16 -33.01
CA TRP A 16 5.13 24.32 -33.72
C TRP A 16 6.66 24.20 -33.81
N GLN A 17 7.21 24.26 -35.02
CA GLN A 17 8.65 24.29 -35.23
C GLN A 17 9.10 25.73 -35.48
N ASP A 18 10.31 26.09 -35.02
CA ASP A 18 10.90 27.44 -35.15
C ASP A 18 11.06 27.95 -36.61
N GLY A 19 10.68 27.15 -37.61
CA GLY A 19 10.58 27.54 -39.03
C GLY A 19 9.19 28.05 -39.46
N GLY A 20 8.24 28.22 -38.55
CA GLY A 20 6.90 28.77 -38.86
C GLY A 20 5.90 27.75 -39.42
N SER A 21 6.15 26.45 -39.21
CA SER A 21 5.28 25.38 -39.67
C SER A 21 4.83 24.48 -38.52
N TRP A 22 3.61 23.96 -38.64
CA TRP A 22 3.10 22.91 -37.76
C TRP A 22 3.58 21.56 -38.29
N VAL A 23 4.39 20.86 -37.49
CA VAL A 23 4.85 19.50 -37.80
C VAL A 23 4.10 18.51 -36.94
N LYS A 24 3.57 17.46 -37.58
CA LYS A 24 2.96 16.32 -36.88
C LYS A 24 3.90 15.13 -36.98
N PHE A 25 4.44 14.69 -35.86
CA PHE A 25 5.16 13.42 -35.81
C PHE A 25 4.17 12.29 -36.02
N ASN A 26 4.44 11.39 -36.98
CA ASN A 26 3.58 10.25 -37.22
C ASN A 26 3.49 9.34 -36.00
N TYR A 27 4.62 9.14 -35.31
CA TYR A 27 4.73 8.32 -34.10
C TYR A 27 5.86 8.84 -33.20
N THR A 28 5.74 8.64 -31.88
CA THR A 28 6.89 8.69 -30.95
C THR A 28 6.92 7.43 -30.10
N THR A 29 8.02 7.20 -29.38
CA THR A 29 8.18 6.08 -28.46
C THR A 29 7.25 6.18 -27.25
N ALA A 30 6.46 5.12 -27.01
CA ALA A 30 5.78 4.89 -25.75
C ALA A 30 6.68 4.07 -24.82
N PHE A 31 6.67 4.41 -23.54
CA PHE A 31 7.52 3.79 -22.52
C PHE A 31 6.70 3.06 -21.47
N LEU A 32 7.23 1.97 -20.92
CA LEU A 32 6.77 1.41 -19.67
C LEU A 32 7.49 2.10 -18.52
N LYS A 33 6.77 2.92 -17.77
CA LYS A 33 7.26 3.54 -16.54
C LYS A 33 7.02 2.64 -15.36
N LEU A 34 8.09 2.43 -14.59
CA LEU A 34 8.13 1.49 -13.47
C LEU A 34 7.81 2.19 -12.14
N TYR A 35 7.05 1.52 -11.28
CA TYR A 35 6.62 1.99 -9.97
C TYR A 35 6.89 0.93 -8.91
N ILE A 36 7.21 1.37 -7.69
CA ILE A 36 7.49 0.49 -6.54
C ILE A 36 6.20 -0.17 -6.01
N SER A 37 5.04 0.48 -6.23
CA SER A 37 3.73 -0.05 -5.87
C SER A 37 2.93 -0.46 -7.12
N ALA A 38 1.89 -1.28 -6.90
CA ALA A 38 0.89 -1.57 -7.93
C ALA A 38 0.37 -0.27 -8.59
N PRO A 39 0.17 -0.22 -9.92
CA PRO A 39 0.18 -1.34 -10.87
C PRO A 39 1.57 -1.76 -11.40
N TRP A 40 2.65 -1.30 -10.76
CA TRP A 40 4.10 -1.50 -11.04
C TRP A 40 4.60 -1.03 -12.41
N VAL A 41 3.72 -0.98 -13.39
CA VAL A 41 3.99 -0.58 -14.76
C VAL A 41 2.83 0.22 -15.29
N ARG A 42 3.12 1.37 -15.90
CA ARG A 42 2.15 2.16 -16.65
C ARG A 42 2.77 2.65 -17.96
N VAL A 43 1.99 2.66 -19.03
CA VAL A 43 2.45 3.22 -20.32
C VAL A 43 2.45 4.75 -20.21
N SER A 44 3.56 5.37 -20.60
CA SER A 44 3.77 6.82 -20.55
C SER A 44 4.52 7.33 -21.77
N ASP A 45 4.50 8.65 -21.96
CA ASP A 45 5.40 9.33 -22.88
C ASP A 45 6.82 9.49 -22.30
N SER A 46 7.70 10.15 -23.04
CA SER A 46 9.09 10.45 -22.65
C SER A 46 9.19 11.38 -21.44
N SER A 47 8.16 12.17 -21.13
CA SER A 47 8.09 12.99 -19.92
C SER A 47 7.64 12.20 -18.68
N GLY A 48 7.22 10.94 -18.89
CA GLY A 48 6.68 10.08 -17.86
C GLY A 48 5.22 10.38 -17.51
N LYS A 49 4.50 11.12 -18.36
CA LYS A 49 3.06 11.37 -18.24
C LYS A 49 2.28 10.14 -18.74
N PRO A 50 1.28 9.65 -17.99
CA PRO A 50 0.55 8.45 -18.36
C PRO A 50 -0.29 8.66 -19.63
N LEU A 51 -0.34 7.65 -20.48
CA LEU A 51 -1.11 7.65 -21.72
C LEU A 51 -2.37 6.78 -21.60
N THR A 52 -3.48 7.21 -22.21
CA THR A 52 -4.74 6.44 -22.19
C THR A 52 -4.73 5.33 -23.24
N THR A 53 -5.56 4.30 -23.06
CA THR A 53 -5.54 3.03 -23.81
C THR A 53 -5.71 3.16 -25.34
N GLY A 54 -6.20 4.30 -25.84
CA GLY A 54 -6.31 4.59 -27.28
C GLY A 54 -5.12 5.36 -27.88
N GLN A 55 -4.21 5.87 -27.05
CA GLN A 55 -3.13 6.76 -27.48
C GLN A 55 -1.86 6.01 -27.87
N TRP A 56 -1.76 4.70 -27.61
CA TRP A 56 -0.51 3.95 -27.82
C TRP A 56 -0.74 2.56 -28.40
N GLU A 57 0.34 1.98 -28.93
CA GLU A 57 0.45 0.57 -29.31
C GLU A 57 1.74 0.00 -28.76
N LEU A 58 1.67 -1.12 -28.04
CA LEU A 58 2.86 -1.82 -27.58
C LEU A 58 3.33 -2.82 -28.63
N THR A 59 4.65 -3.02 -28.70
CA THR A 59 5.23 -4.10 -29.50
C THR A 59 4.76 -5.45 -28.95
N LYS A 60 4.79 -6.50 -29.80
CA LYS A 60 4.28 -7.84 -29.46
C LYS A 60 4.83 -8.38 -28.13
N GLU A 61 6.08 -8.04 -27.83
CA GLU A 61 6.77 -8.41 -26.60
C GLU A 61 6.05 -7.87 -25.36
N TYR A 62 5.50 -6.65 -25.40
CA TYR A 62 4.88 -5.99 -24.24
C TYR A 62 3.34 -5.94 -24.30
N GLN A 63 2.71 -6.59 -25.29
CA GLN A 63 1.24 -6.57 -25.43
C GLN A 63 0.53 -7.22 -24.24
N SER A 64 1.10 -8.28 -23.65
CA SER A 64 0.51 -8.93 -22.48
C SER A 64 0.96 -8.28 -21.18
N LYS A 65 0.04 -8.18 -20.21
CA LYS A 65 0.37 -7.69 -18.86
C LYS A 65 1.46 -8.53 -18.20
N LYS A 66 1.47 -9.85 -18.44
CA LYS A 66 2.52 -10.76 -17.99
C LYS A 66 3.90 -10.31 -18.47
N ASN A 67 4.05 -10.08 -19.77
CA ASN A 67 5.35 -9.70 -20.31
C ASN A 67 5.79 -8.32 -19.86
N GLN A 68 4.85 -7.38 -19.67
CA GLN A 68 5.14 -6.09 -19.05
C GLN A 68 5.69 -6.26 -17.62
N LEU A 69 5.11 -7.16 -16.82
CA LEU A 69 5.57 -7.47 -15.47
C LEU A 69 6.93 -8.19 -15.47
N VAL A 70 7.16 -9.11 -16.41
CA VAL A 70 8.46 -9.80 -16.57
C VAL A 70 9.56 -8.78 -16.91
N ALA A 71 9.31 -7.89 -17.86
CA ALA A 71 10.25 -6.83 -18.21
C ALA A 71 10.48 -5.87 -17.04
N ALA A 72 9.42 -5.48 -16.34
CA ALA A 72 9.51 -4.63 -15.16
C ALA A 72 10.36 -5.25 -14.05
N LYS A 73 10.17 -6.54 -13.78
CA LYS A 73 10.98 -7.30 -12.82
C LYS A 73 12.46 -7.25 -13.21
N ALA A 74 12.79 -7.64 -14.44
CA ALA A 74 14.16 -7.67 -14.91
C ALA A 74 14.85 -6.29 -14.80
N THR A 75 14.15 -5.22 -15.20
CA THR A 75 14.69 -3.86 -15.10
C THR A 75 14.81 -3.39 -13.65
N MET A 76 13.89 -3.75 -12.76
CA MET A 76 14.01 -3.44 -11.33
C MET A 76 15.15 -4.22 -10.66
N GLU A 77 15.38 -5.47 -11.05
CA GLU A 77 16.52 -6.28 -10.58
C GLU A 77 17.84 -5.67 -11.02
N GLN A 78 17.96 -5.26 -12.28
CA GLN A 78 19.14 -4.54 -12.76
C GLN A 78 19.35 -3.24 -11.99
N TYR A 79 18.29 -2.42 -11.83
CA TYR A 79 18.38 -1.18 -11.08
C TYR A 79 18.77 -1.39 -9.61
N LEU A 80 18.31 -2.48 -9.00
CA LEU A 80 18.70 -2.86 -7.64
C LEU A 80 20.20 -3.20 -7.58
N ASN A 81 20.72 -3.96 -8.56
CA ASN A 81 22.14 -4.30 -8.62
C ASN A 81 23.01 -3.06 -8.79
N ASP A 82 22.64 -2.15 -9.71
CA ASP A 82 23.37 -0.89 -9.92
C ASP A 82 23.42 -0.06 -8.62
N LEU A 83 22.31 -0.02 -7.87
CA LEU A 83 22.25 0.69 -6.58
C LEU A 83 23.13 0.04 -5.50
N LEU A 84 23.21 -1.30 -5.47
CA LEU A 84 24.06 -2.02 -4.52
C LEU A 84 25.55 -1.85 -4.85
N GLU A 85 25.90 -1.82 -6.13
CA GLU A 85 27.26 -1.53 -6.59
C GLU A 85 27.66 -0.11 -6.19
N GLN A 86 26.82 0.88 -6.46
CA GLN A 86 27.04 2.27 -6.02
C GLN A 86 27.16 2.39 -4.49
N GLN A 87 26.34 1.66 -3.74
CA GLN A 87 26.43 1.64 -2.27
C GLN A 87 27.78 1.08 -1.80
N THR A 88 28.26 0.01 -2.43
CA THR A 88 29.55 -0.61 -2.11
C THR A 88 30.70 0.34 -2.44
N GLU A 89 30.63 1.01 -3.59
CA GLU A 89 31.63 1.99 -3.99
C GLU A 89 31.69 3.17 -3.01
N ILE A 90 30.54 3.73 -2.63
CA ILE A 90 30.46 4.81 -1.63
C ILE A 90 31.00 4.33 -0.28
N HIS A 91 30.68 3.10 0.14
CA HIS A 91 31.18 2.56 1.40
C HIS A 91 32.71 2.51 1.41
N ALA A 92 33.34 1.94 0.38
CA ALA A 92 34.79 1.87 0.27
C ALA A 92 35.44 3.27 0.32
N LYS A 93 34.87 4.20 -0.44
CA LYS A 93 35.26 5.61 -0.47
C LYS A 93 35.11 6.32 0.87
N MET A 94 34.07 6.01 1.64
CA MET A 94 33.85 6.54 3.00
C MET A 94 34.80 5.93 4.03
N VAL A 95 35.18 4.66 3.89
CA VAL A 95 36.21 4.03 4.71
C VAL A 95 37.57 4.70 4.43
N GLU A 96 37.95 4.86 3.17
CA GLU A 96 39.20 5.53 2.78
C GLU A 96 39.28 6.95 3.35
N TRP A 97 38.21 7.74 3.19
CA TRP A 97 38.14 9.10 3.72
C TRP A 97 38.29 9.14 5.25
N ARG A 98 37.59 8.26 5.99
CA ARG A 98 37.68 8.20 7.46
C ARG A 98 39.06 7.76 7.92
N SER A 99 39.67 6.78 7.25
CA SER A 99 41.03 6.34 7.53
C SER A 99 42.05 7.47 7.33
N ALA A 100 41.98 8.18 6.20
CA ALA A 100 42.82 9.35 5.93
C ALA A 100 42.62 10.45 6.97
N ARG A 101 41.37 10.68 7.39
CA ARG A 101 41.02 11.66 8.41
C ARG A 101 41.61 11.31 9.78
N ARG A 102 41.43 10.07 10.25
CA ARG A 102 41.97 9.61 11.54
C ARG A 102 43.50 9.67 11.58
N LEU A 103 44.15 9.36 10.45
CA LEU A 103 45.60 9.49 10.32
C LEU A 103 46.04 10.95 10.53
N TRP A 104 45.39 11.87 9.81
CA TRP A 104 45.66 13.31 9.96
C TRP A 104 45.41 13.80 11.40
N GLU A 105 44.29 13.42 12.02
CA GLU A 105 43.98 13.80 13.42
C GLU A 105 45.03 13.29 14.40
N SER A 106 45.49 12.05 14.19
CA SER A 106 46.55 11.43 14.99
C SER A 106 47.88 12.18 14.85
N GLU A 107 48.26 12.51 13.62
CA GLU A 107 49.49 13.26 13.34
C GLU A 107 49.47 14.67 13.94
N VAL A 108 48.34 15.38 13.82
CA VAL A 108 48.16 16.70 14.42
C VAL A 108 48.26 16.63 15.95
N ALA A 109 47.59 15.67 16.59
CA ALA A 109 47.63 15.51 18.05
C ALA A 109 49.05 15.20 18.55
N ILE A 110 49.79 14.35 17.83
CA ILE A 110 51.19 14.03 18.14
C ILE A 110 52.08 15.28 17.98
N ALA A 111 51.91 16.02 16.88
CA ALA A 111 52.67 17.26 16.63
C ALA A 111 52.40 18.34 17.70
N GLN A 112 51.22 18.34 18.31
CA GLN A 112 50.84 19.23 19.42
C GLN A 112 51.33 18.77 20.80
N GLY A 113 52.08 17.65 20.88
CA GLY A 113 52.70 17.18 22.11
C GLY A 113 51.83 16.24 22.95
N ALA A 114 50.98 15.44 22.32
CA ALA A 114 50.22 14.41 23.03
C ALA A 114 51.12 13.48 23.86
N GLN A 115 50.70 13.18 25.10
CA GLN A 115 51.51 12.43 26.07
C GLN A 115 51.70 10.95 25.71
N GLU A 116 50.80 10.36 24.90
CA GLU A 116 50.82 8.93 24.55
C GLU A 116 50.67 8.74 23.02
N PRO A 117 51.69 9.06 22.22
CA PRO A 117 51.62 9.03 20.75
C PRO A 117 51.36 7.62 20.19
N ASP A 118 51.92 6.59 20.82
CA ASP A 118 51.74 5.20 20.36
C ASP A 118 50.32 4.71 20.58
N ARG A 119 49.69 5.09 21.70
CA ARG A 119 48.29 4.75 21.99
C ARG A 119 47.32 5.40 21.01
N ILE A 120 47.61 6.61 20.55
CA ILE A 120 46.81 7.32 19.53
C ILE A 120 46.89 6.59 18.19
N ARG A 121 48.08 6.13 17.79
CA ARG A 121 48.26 5.34 16.56
C ARG A 121 47.57 3.98 16.64
N GLU A 122 47.67 3.30 17.78
CA GLU A 122 46.97 2.03 18.01
C GLU A 122 45.45 2.19 17.94
N TRP A 123 44.90 3.25 18.55
CA TRP A 123 43.49 3.58 18.43
C TRP A 123 43.07 3.80 16.97
N ALA A 124 43.83 4.59 16.21
CA ALA A 124 43.52 4.85 14.81
C ALA A 124 43.53 3.57 13.96
N ALA A 125 44.52 2.69 14.19
CA ALA A 125 44.60 1.39 13.52
C ALA A 125 43.41 0.47 13.87
N GLN A 126 43.03 0.38 15.14
CA GLN A 126 41.86 -0.40 15.58
C GLN A 126 40.55 0.16 15.01
N ALA A 127 40.40 1.48 14.98
CA ALA A 127 39.21 2.12 14.42
C ALA A 127 39.10 1.93 12.89
N ASN A 128 40.22 1.88 12.17
CA ASN A 128 40.24 1.57 10.73
C ASN A 128 39.86 0.12 10.46
N LEU A 129 40.42 -0.84 11.22
CA LEU A 129 40.03 -2.25 11.14
C LEU A 129 38.53 -2.44 11.39
N SER A 130 38.00 -1.79 12.43
CA SER A 130 36.57 -1.83 12.73
C SER A 130 35.69 -1.23 11.63
N ASP A 131 36.21 -0.28 10.84
CA ASP A 131 35.49 0.33 9.72
C ASP A 131 35.49 -0.57 8.49
N GLU A 132 36.61 -1.24 8.21
CA GLU A 132 36.75 -2.23 7.14
C GLU A 132 35.82 -3.43 7.38
N ASP A 133 35.63 -3.82 8.64
CA ASP A 133 34.69 -4.88 9.07
C ASP A 133 33.20 -4.43 9.03
N GLY A 134 32.91 -3.20 8.58
CA GLY A 134 31.55 -2.68 8.47
C GLY A 134 30.93 -2.26 9.81
N GLY A 135 31.74 -2.04 10.85
CA GLY A 135 31.29 -1.66 12.19
C GLY A 135 30.66 -0.25 12.27
N THR A 136 30.78 0.55 11.21
CA THR A 136 30.25 1.91 11.18
C THR A 136 29.30 2.13 10.00
N ASP A 137 28.21 2.86 10.26
CA ASP A 137 27.23 3.24 9.27
C ASP A 137 27.87 4.06 8.13
N THR A 138 27.64 3.59 6.90
CA THR A 138 28.14 4.18 5.65
C THR A 138 27.73 5.65 5.50
N TYR A 139 26.60 6.03 6.08
CA TYR A 139 26.03 7.39 5.97
C TYR A 139 26.31 8.25 7.20
N ASN A 140 26.97 7.70 8.23
CA ASN A 140 27.35 8.44 9.43
C ASN A 140 28.66 9.19 9.20
N HIS A 141 28.52 10.49 8.92
CA HIS A 141 29.61 11.44 8.70
C HIS A 141 30.18 12.03 10.01
N SER A 142 29.78 11.49 11.17
CA SER A 142 30.07 11.98 12.52
C SER A 142 29.48 13.36 12.82
N LYS A 143 29.00 13.56 14.06
CA LYS A 143 28.54 14.87 14.57
C LYS A 143 29.68 15.70 15.20
N THR A 144 30.89 15.16 15.19
CA THR A 144 32.02 15.68 15.95
C THR A 144 32.74 16.74 15.16
N PHE A 145 32.83 17.92 15.77
CA PHE A 145 33.59 19.07 15.29
C PHE A 145 35.04 18.68 14.99
N SER A 146 35.55 19.14 13.85
CA SER A 146 36.98 19.17 13.61
C SER A 146 37.65 20.10 14.64
N PRO A 147 38.84 19.78 15.19
CA PRO A 147 39.52 20.63 16.17
C PRO A 147 39.80 22.07 15.69
N ASP A 148 39.71 22.33 14.39
CA ASP A 148 39.88 23.62 13.73
C ASP A 148 38.56 24.34 13.37
N ASN A 149 37.41 23.83 13.83
CA ASN A 149 36.08 24.33 13.47
C ASN A 149 35.75 24.29 11.96
N SER A 150 36.52 23.54 11.16
CA SER A 150 36.20 23.33 9.76
C SER A 150 34.90 22.52 9.64
N PRO A 151 33.92 22.97 8.84
CA PRO A 151 32.73 22.18 8.58
C PRO A 151 33.11 20.83 7.96
N VAL A 152 32.46 19.77 8.47
CA VAL A 152 32.54 18.40 7.94
C VAL A 152 31.79 18.38 6.60
N TYR A 153 32.32 19.04 5.59
CA TYR A 153 31.79 18.92 4.25
C TYR A 153 32.22 17.58 3.68
N LEU A 154 31.23 16.84 3.16
CA LEU A 154 31.48 15.72 2.27
C LEU A 154 32.39 16.21 1.13
N PRO A 155 33.42 15.45 0.73
CA PRO A 155 34.31 15.88 -0.33
C PRO A 155 33.55 16.10 -1.66
N PRO A 156 34.05 16.94 -2.58
CA PRO A 156 33.30 17.43 -3.75
C PRO A 156 32.71 16.33 -4.66
N TRP A 157 33.32 15.15 -4.69
CA TRP A 157 32.83 13.99 -5.47
C TRP A 157 31.59 13.32 -4.86
N VAL A 158 31.25 13.64 -3.61
CA VAL A 158 29.95 13.31 -3.01
C VAL A 158 28.86 14.33 -3.43
N GLY A 159 29.26 15.48 -3.98
CA GLY A 159 28.35 16.52 -4.49
C GLY A 159 27.58 16.12 -5.76
N GLU A 160 28.09 15.17 -6.55
CA GLU A 160 27.37 14.63 -7.71
C GLU A 160 26.50 13.41 -7.37
N ILE A 161 26.79 12.71 -6.25
CA ILE A 161 26.03 11.54 -5.82
C ILE A 161 25.88 11.55 -4.28
N PRO A 162 24.95 12.34 -3.71
CA PRO A 162 24.41 11.99 -2.43
C PRO A 162 23.41 10.85 -2.70
N LEU A 163 23.86 9.60 -2.58
CA LEU A 163 22.91 8.51 -2.40
C LEU A 163 22.13 8.82 -1.11
N PRO A 164 20.81 9.09 -1.17
CA PRO A 164 20.14 9.78 -0.07
C PRO A 164 20.01 8.91 1.18
N LEU A 165 19.85 9.51 2.36
CA LEU A 165 19.60 8.81 3.65
C LEU A 165 18.46 7.76 3.58
N TYR A 166 17.57 7.88 2.60
CA TYR A 166 16.50 6.92 2.35
C TYR A 166 16.92 5.69 1.53
N MET A 167 18.20 5.52 1.17
CA MET A 167 18.68 4.43 0.31
C MET A 167 18.41 3.02 0.85
N PRO A 168 18.68 2.72 2.13
CA PRO A 168 18.31 1.42 2.70
C PRO A 168 16.80 1.14 2.59
N ALA A 169 15.97 2.16 2.85
CA ALA A 169 14.52 2.05 2.72
C ALA A 169 14.10 1.85 1.26
N LYS A 170 14.77 2.51 0.30
CA LYS A 170 14.52 2.38 -1.14
C LYS A 170 14.95 1.02 -1.69
N ILE A 171 16.11 0.50 -1.28
CA ILE A 171 16.57 -0.86 -1.61
C ILE A 171 15.55 -1.88 -1.13
N LYS A 172 15.13 -1.78 0.14
CA LYS A 172 14.10 -2.65 0.72
C LYS A 172 12.78 -2.55 -0.04
N ALA A 173 12.33 -1.34 -0.38
CA ALA A 173 11.09 -1.14 -1.12
C ALA A 173 11.15 -1.73 -2.55
N ILE A 174 12.30 -1.65 -3.23
CA ILE A 174 12.51 -2.28 -4.54
C ILE A 174 12.50 -3.80 -4.42
N GLN A 175 13.15 -4.37 -3.40
CA GLN A 175 13.12 -5.82 -3.14
C GLN A 175 11.69 -6.31 -2.86
N GLU A 176 10.91 -5.58 -2.07
CA GLU A 176 9.50 -5.87 -1.80
C GLU A 176 8.67 -5.80 -3.10
N ALA A 177 8.89 -4.79 -3.93
CA ALA A 177 8.23 -4.66 -5.24
C ALA A 177 8.55 -5.85 -6.16
N ILE A 178 9.82 -6.26 -6.27
CA ILE A 178 10.25 -7.43 -7.05
C ILE A 178 9.58 -8.71 -6.54
N SER A 179 9.46 -8.88 -5.23
CA SER A 179 8.77 -10.02 -4.61
C SER A 179 7.28 -10.04 -4.97
N GLN A 180 6.61 -8.88 -4.89
CA GLN A 180 5.19 -8.76 -5.25
C GLN A 180 4.94 -8.99 -6.74
N ILE A 181 5.77 -8.43 -7.62
CA ILE A 181 5.70 -8.67 -9.07
C ILE A 181 5.89 -10.16 -9.38
N SER A 182 6.83 -10.84 -8.71
CA SER A 182 7.03 -12.29 -8.88
C SER A 182 5.79 -13.09 -8.51
N LYS A 183 5.14 -12.76 -7.37
CA LYS A 183 3.87 -13.40 -6.97
C LYS A 183 2.76 -13.17 -8.00
N GLU A 184 2.69 -11.97 -8.57
CA GLU A 184 1.69 -11.64 -9.58
C GLU A 184 1.93 -12.39 -10.90
N ILE A 185 3.19 -12.51 -11.34
CA ILE A 185 3.56 -13.34 -12.49
C ILE A 185 3.16 -14.81 -12.25
N ASP A 186 3.42 -15.34 -11.05
CA ASP A 186 3.05 -16.72 -10.69
C ASP A 186 1.53 -16.94 -10.66
N ASN A 187 0.76 -15.95 -10.16
CA ASN A 187 -0.69 -15.98 -10.20
C ASN A 187 -1.21 -16.03 -11.65
N GLN A 188 -0.62 -15.26 -12.55
CA GLN A 188 -0.95 -15.30 -13.98
C GLN A 188 -0.58 -16.64 -14.62
N ASN A 189 0.51 -17.29 -14.18
CA ASN A 189 0.87 -18.64 -14.64
C ASN A 189 -0.13 -19.71 -14.17
N ARG A 190 -0.57 -19.64 -12.90
CA ARG A 190 -1.54 -20.57 -12.31
C ARG A 190 -2.95 -20.44 -12.90
N ALA A 191 -3.28 -19.26 -13.46
CA ALA A 191 -4.54 -19.05 -14.15
C ALA A 191 -4.69 -19.87 -15.46
N SER A 192 -3.59 -20.43 -15.97
CA SER A 192 -3.51 -21.19 -17.24
C SER A 192 -3.76 -22.69 -17.12
N THR A 193 -3.76 -23.26 -15.90
CA THR A 193 -4.03 -24.70 -15.70
C THR A 193 -5.54 -24.91 -15.59
N PRO A 194 -6.16 -25.83 -16.35
CA PRO A 194 -7.59 -26.08 -16.31
C PRO A 194 -7.95 -26.84 -15.03
N VAL A 195 -7.94 -26.15 -13.91
CA VAL A 195 -8.67 -26.58 -12.73
C VAL A 195 -10.15 -26.44 -13.09
N LYS A 196 -10.94 -27.52 -12.94
CA LYS A 196 -12.41 -27.45 -12.96
C LYS A 196 -12.82 -26.40 -11.94
N ARG A 197 -13.08 -25.17 -12.40
CA ARG A 197 -13.45 -24.06 -11.53
C ARG A 197 -14.93 -24.20 -11.18
N PRO A 198 -15.32 -24.07 -9.91
CA PRO A 198 -16.68 -23.63 -9.61
C PRO A 198 -16.87 -22.25 -10.27
N MET A 199 -18.08 -22.05 -10.79
CA MET A 199 -18.60 -20.86 -11.47
C MET A 199 -17.94 -19.54 -10.98
N LYS A 200 -17.42 -18.75 -11.93
CA LYS A 200 -16.98 -17.37 -11.69
C LYS A 200 -17.88 -16.45 -12.53
N LEU A 201 -18.79 -15.72 -11.90
CA LEU A 201 -19.30 -14.47 -12.45
C LEU A 201 -18.16 -13.55 -12.87
N ARG A 202 -18.40 -12.85 -13.96
CA ARG A 202 -17.63 -11.69 -14.37
C ARG A 202 -17.99 -10.51 -13.47
N TYR A 203 -16.99 -9.77 -13.00
CA TYR A 203 -17.16 -8.39 -12.52
C TYR A 203 -16.69 -7.43 -13.61
N ALA A 204 -17.48 -6.37 -13.83
CA ALA A 204 -17.12 -5.24 -14.66
C ALA A 204 -16.14 -4.36 -13.87
N ASP A 205 -15.03 -4.00 -14.52
CA ASP A 205 -14.11 -2.90 -14.23
C ASP A 205 -13.65 -2.65 -12.77
N ASP A 206 -12.35 -2.89 -12.54
CA ASP A 206 -11.52 -2.30 -11.48
C ASP A 206 -11.54 -0.76 -11.61
N ASP A 207 -12.64 -0.13 -11.18
CA ASP A 207 -12.75 1.31 -11.07
C ASP A 207 -12.22 1.73 -9.69
N ASP A 208 -11.02 2.32 -9.65
CA ASP A 208 -10.32 2.86 -8.47
C ASP A 208 -11.05 4.04 -7.80
N ARG A 209 -12.36 4.22 -8.04
CA ARG A 209 -13.17 5.20 -7.33
C ARG A 209 -13.29 4.75 -5.88
N TYR A 210 -12.65 5.51 -4.98
CA TYR A 210 -12.88 5.45 -3.54
C TYR A 210 -14.32 5.85 -3.25
N ILE A 211 -15.25 4.91 -3.45
CA ILE A 211 -16.63 5.03 -3.00
C ILE A 211 -16.58 4.55 -1.55
N SER A 212 -16.68 5.48 -0.60
CA SER A 212 -16.96 5.12 0.79
C SER A 212 -18.20 4.21 0.78
N PRO A 213 -18.10 2.95 1.22
CA PRO A 213 -19.19 1.99 1.14
C PRO A 213 -20.27 2.42 2.12
N THR A 214 -21.11 3.35 1.68
CA THR A 214 -22.26 3.79 2.46
C THR A 214 -23.28 2.67 2.37
N ILE A 215 -23.49 1.96 3.48
CA ILE A 215 -24.56 0.97 3.57
C ILE A 215 -25.87 1.68 3.21
N PRO A 216 -26.60 1.20 2.18
CA PRO A 216 -27.76 1.92 1.67
C PRO A 216 -28.87 1.94 2.70
N ARG A 217 -29.69 2.98 2.68
CA ARG A 217 -30.86 3.05 3.55
C ARG A 217 -31.90 2.02 3.08
N PRO A 218 -32.40 1.15 3.96
CA PRO A 218 -33.42 0.19 3.59
C PRO A 218 -34.74 0.92 3.32
N THR A 219 -35.55 0.32 2.46
CA THR A 219 -36.95 0.70 2.26
C THR A 219 -37.79 0.30 3.46
N ASP A 220 -37.41 -0.76 4.16
CA ASP A 220 -38.05 -1.24 5.38
C ASP A 220 -37.40 -0.63 6.63
N ARG A 221 -38.19 0.11 7.40
CA ARG A 221 -37.75 0.84 8.59
C ARG A 221 -37.59 -0.06 9.82
N GLU A 222 -38.34 -1.15 9.92
CA GLU A 222 -38.25 -2.07 11.06
C GLU A 222 -36.97 -2.92 11.01
N LEU A 223 -36.58 -3.32 9.79
CA LEU A 223 -35.31 -4.00 9.55
C LEU A 223 -34.11 -3.14 9.96
N LEU A 224 -34.17 -1.82 9.73
CA LEU A 224 -33.10 -0.91 10.14
C LEU A 224 -32.91 -0.88 11.65
N MET A 225 -33.99 -0.75 12.41
CA MET A 225 -33.94 -0.63 13.87
C MET A 225 -33.35 -1.88 14.52
N THR A 226 -33.81 -3.05 14.05
CA THR A 226 -33.31 -4.35 14.50
C THR A 226 -31.83 -4.49 14.19
N TRP A 227 -31.44 -4.18 12.95
CA TRP A 227 -30.05 -4.26 12.51
C TRP A 227 -29.12 -3.35 13.31
N ILE A 228 -29.53 -2.10 13.58
CA ILE A 228 -28.75 -1.14 14.38
C ILE A 228 -28.53 -1.67 15.80
N LEU A 229 -29.59 -2.14 16.46
CA LEU A 229 -29.49 -2.69 17.82
C LEU A 229 -28.51 -3.86 17.90
N GLU A 230 -28.58 -4.79 16.94
CA GLU A 230 -27.67 -5.92 16.89
C GLU A 230 -26.22 -5.50 16.71
N ARG A 231 -25.95 -4.51 15.84
CA ARG A 231 -24.58 -4.01 15.64
C ARG A 231 -24.07 -3.31 16.89
N TYR A 232 -24.89 -2.49 17.55
CA TYR A 232 -24.50 -1.86 18.81
C TYR A 232 -24.17 -2.90 19.89
N ASN A 233 -24.96 -3.98 19.97
CA ASN A 233 -24.70 -5.07 20.91
C ASN A 233 -23.43 -5.87 20.60
N ALA A 234 -23.16 -6.12 19.31
CA ALA A 234 -21.96 -6.82 18.86
C ALA A 234 -20.70 -5.97 19.07
N TRP A 235 -20.77 -4.65 18.88
CA TRP A 235 -19.61 -3.76 18.90
C TRP A 235 -19.32 -3.12 20.26
N SER A 236 -20.32 -3.00 21.13
CA SER A 236 -20.14 -2.45 22.48
C SER A 236 -19.34 -3.41 23.37
N SER A 237 -18.43 -2.86 24.16
CA SER A 237 -17.72 -3.59 25.21
C SER A 237 -18.62 -3.94 26.41
N LYS A 238 -19.82 -3.36 26.49
CA LYS A 238 -20.83 -3.62 27.52
C LYS A 238 -22.17 -3.95 26.88
N ALA A 239 -22.80 -5.02 27.34
CA ALA A 239 -24.14 -5.39 26.90
C ALA A 239 -25.20 -4.93 27.91
N PRO A 240 -26.41 -4.55 27.46
CA PRO A 240 -27.54 -4.28 28.33
C PRO A 240 -27.90 -5.55 29.11
N THR A 241 -28.31 -5.38 30.37
CA THR A 241 -28.87 -6.48 31.16
C THR A 241 -30.32 -6.74 30.75
N ARG A 242 -30.90 -7.87 31.16
CA ARG A 242 -32.30 -8.24 30.86
C ARG A 242 -33.34 -7.20 31.34
N ARG A 243 -32.97 -6.31 32.26
CA ARG A 243 -33.84 -5.26 32.81
C ARG A 243 -33.64 -3.90 32.13
N ASP A 244 -32.59 -3.74 31.35
CA ASP A 244 -32.29 -2.48 30.66
C ASP A 244 -33.07 -2.43 29.35
N ASP A 245 -33.62 -1.27 29.02
CA ASP A 245 -34.11 -0.98 27.68
C ASP A 245 -32.91 -0.76 26.74
N PRO A 246 -32.69 -1.59 25.71
CA PRO A 246 -31.56 -1.46 24.81
C PRO A 246 -31.50 -0.10 24.10
N PHE A 247 -32.64 0.51 23.78
CA PHE A 247 -32.68 1.83 23.14
C PHE A 247 -32.18 2.91 24.09
N GLN A 248 -32.64 2.89 25.35
CA GLN A 248 -32.16 3.82 26.37
C GLN A 248 -30.69 3.57 26.74
N PHE A 249 -30.29 2.30 26.86
CA PHE A 249 -28.92 1.92 27.22
C PHE A 249 -27.89 2.43 26.21
N TYR A 250 -28.19 2.32 24.91
CA TYR A 250 -27.33 2.81 23.84
C TYR A 250 -27.62 4.26 23.42
N ASN A 251 -28.60 4.92 24.06
CA ASN A 251 -29.05 6.27 23.70
C ASN A 251 -29.46 6.37 22.21
N LEU A 252 -30.26 5.41 21.76
CA LEU A 252 -30.86 5.32 20.42
C LEU A 252 -32.29 5.85 20.45
N PRO A 253 -32.80 6.50 19.39
CA PRO A 253 -34.21 6.85 19.31
C PRO A 253 -35.05 5.57 19.19
N GLU A 254 -36.28 5.63 19.71
CA GLU A 254 -37.24 4.53 19.63
C GLU A 254 -37.83 4.36 18.22
N ASN A 255 -37.69 5.37 17.35
CA ASN A 255 -38.20 5.36 15.98
C ASN A 255 -37.08 5.47 14.92
N ALA A 256 -37.31 4.84 13.76
CA ALA A 256 -36.38 4.89 12.63
C ALA A 256 -36.27 6.31 12.05
N ASP A 257 -37.35 7.10 12.08
CA ASP A 257 -37.37 8.47 11.57
C ASP A 257 -36.40 9.39 12.30
N GLY A 258 -36.22 9.18 13.60
CA GLY A 258 -35.22 9.87 14.40
C GLY A 258 -33.83 9.73 13.79
N PHE A 259 -33.45 8.56 13.27
CA PHE A 259 -32.14 8.32 12.62
C PHE A 259 -31.90 9.14 11.35
N PHE A 260 -32.95 9.68 10.73
CA PHE A 260 -32.85 10.34 9.43
C PHE A 260 -32.83 11.87 9.52
N GLU A 261 -33.12 12.45 10.70
CA GLU A 261 -33.09 13.89 10.96
C GLU A 261 -31.66 14.36 11.32
N LYS A 262 -30.90 14.69 10.29
CA LYS A 262 -29.43 14.87 10.28
C LYS A 262 -28.83 15.92 11.24
N ASP A 263 -29.61 16.83 11.83
CA ASP A 263 -29.06 18.03 12.47
C ASP A 263 -29.07 18.03 14.01
N HIS A 264 -29.74 17.06 14.65
CA HIS A 264 -29.87 17.01 16.13
C HIS A 264 -29.15 15.83 16.77
N TRP A 265 -28.35 15.11 15.98
CA TRP A 265 -27.69 13.91 16.46
C TRP A 265 -26.41 14.35 17.14
N PRO A 266 -26.20 14.06 18.44
CA PRO A 266 -24.87 14.23 19.00
C PRO A 266 -23.92 13.40 18.15
N ASP A 267 -22.67 13.82 17.98
CA ASP A 267 -21.62 13.19 17.15
C ASP A 267 -21.51 11.64 17.27
N ARG A 268 -22.15 11.10 18.30
CA ARG A 268 -22.51 9.73 18.67
C ARG A 268 -23.16 8.84 17.60
N VAL A 269 -23.69 9.36 16.50
CA VAL A 269 -24.18 8.48 15.42
C VAL A 269 -23.28 8.49 14.19
N ARG A 270 -22.05 8.93 14.40
CA ARG A 270 -20.91 8.31 13.75
C ARG A 270 -20.59 6.99 14.44
N GLY A 271 -21.45 5.98 14.21
CA GLY A 271 -21.14 4.57 14.45
C GLY A 271 -20.77 4.20 15.89
N ILE A 272 -21.73 3.63 16.63
CA ILE A 272 -21.57 2.97 17.93
C ILE A 272 -21.13 3.90 19.06
N VAL A 273 -22.08 4.26 19.92
CA VAL A 273 -21.87 5.02 21.16
C VAL A 273 -21.32 4.10 22.23
N GLY A 274 -20.08 4.32 22.66
CA GLY A 274 -19.53 3.68 23.84
C GLY A 274 -18.09 3.20 23.66
N GLN A 275 -17.58 2.50 24.68
CA GLN A 275 -16.31 1.81 24.56
C GLN A 275 -16.50 0.62 23.61
N LEU A 276 -15.84 0.67 22.45
CA LEU A 276 -15.85 -0.44 21.50
C LEU A 276 -15.14 -1.65 22.08
N ARG A 277 -15.52 -2.85 21.64
CA ARG A 277 -14.76 -4.07 21.93
C ARG A 277 -13.31 -3.97 21.44
N ILE A 278 -13.08 -3.26 20.33
CA ILE A 278 -11.78 -3.15 19.65
C ILE A 278 -11.56 -1.72 19.16
N PRO A 279 -10.33 -1.16 19.25
CA PRO A 279 -10.00 0.13 18.65
C PRO A 279 -10.22 0.10 17.14
N HIS A 280 -11.13 0.93 16.62
CA HIS A 280 -11.49 0.96 15.20
C HIS A 280 -11.73 2.39 14.70
N ASN A 281 -11.42 2.63 13.42
CA ASN A 281 -11.68 3.93 12.80
C ASN A 281 -13.14 4.03 12.31
N THR A 282 -14.03 4.43 13.22
CA THR A 282 -15.46 4.63 12.94
C THR A 282 -15.74 5.82 12.01
N ASN A 283 -14.76 6.67 11.71
CA ASN A 283 -14.91 7.73 10.71
C ASN A 283 -14.90 7.21 9.28
N GLU A 284 -14.11 6.16 9.02
CA GLU A 284 -13.99 5.56 7.68
C GLU A 284 -15.00 4.42 7.49
N PHE A 285 -15.20 3.62 8.53
CA PHE A 285 -16.15 2.50 8.54
C PHE A 285 -17.08 2.61 9.76
N PRO A 286 -18.17 3.39 9.67
CA PRO A 286 -19.05 3.66 10.81
C PRO A 286 -19.76 2.42 11.35
N TRP A 287 -19.92 1.39 10.52
CA TRP A 287 -20.48 0.09 10.88
C TRP A 287 -19.44 -1.04 10.79
N GLY A 288 -18.16 -0.67 10.70
CA GLY A 288 -17.05 -1.58 10.64
C GLY A 288 -16.71 -2.14 9.27
N ILE A 289 -15.51 -2.73 9.22
CA ILE A 289 -14.99 -3.43 8.05
C ILE A 289 -15.87 -4.63 7.64
N PRO A 290 -16.36 -5.50 8.56
CA PRO A 290 -17.21 -6.64 8.19
C PRO A 290 -18.49 -6.24 7.45
N ALA A 291 -19.22 -5.24 7.95
CA ALA A 291 -20.45 -4.78 7.33
C ALA A 291 -20.18 -4.15 5.96
N SER A 292 -19.12 -3.34 5.87
CA SER A 292 -18.70 -2.71 4.62
C SER A 292 -18.29 -3.74 3.56
N ALA A 293 -17.51 -4.76 3.97
CA ALA A 293 -17.05 -5.82 3.09
C ALA A 293 -18.18 -6.72 2.60
N LEU A 294 -19.11 -7.07 3.49
CA LEU A 294 -20.29 -7.85 3.13
C LEU A 294 -21.20 -7.05 2.18
N ASN A 295 -21.47 -5.78 2.48
CA ASN A 295 -22.27 -4.92 1.61
C ASN A 295 -21.67 -4.84 0.21
N HIS A 296 -20.36 -4.65 0.12
CA HIS A 296 -19.65 -4.59 -1.15
C HIS A 296 -19.73 -5.93 -1.91
N ALA A 297 -19.58 -7.07 -1.22
CA ALA A 297 -19.70 -8.37 -1.87
C ALA A 297 -21.12 -8.63 -2.41
N LEU A 298 -22.15 -8.14 -1.73
CA LEU A 298 -23.54 -8.32 -2.12
C LEU A 298 -23.97 -7.31 -3.19
N SER A 299 -23.44 -6.08 -3.19
CA SER A 299 -23.85 -5.00 -4.09
C SER A 299 -23.70 -5.33 -5.58
N ASP A 300 -22.79 -6.24 -5.88
CA ASP A 300 -22.49 -6.65 -7.25
C ASP A 300 -23.43 -7.77 -7.75
N CYS A 301 -24.31 -8.28 -6.89
CA CYS A 301 -25.28 -9.31 -7.27
C CYS A 301 -26.47 -8.69 -8.02
N PRO A 302 -26.95 -9.29 -9.13
CA PRO A 302 -28.08 -8.74 -9.91
C PRO A 302 -29.37 -8.51 -9.11
N GLY A 303 -29.63 -9.34 -8.09
CA GLY A 303 -30.79 -9.25 -7.22
C GLY A 303 -30.58 -8.40 -5.96
N TYR A 304 -29.46 -7.68 -5.86
CA TYR A 304 -29.19 -6.81 -4.72
C TYR A 304 -30.21 -5.67 -4.64
N SER A 305 -30.71 -5.42 -3.43
CA SER A 305 -31.56 -4.29 -3.10
C SER A 305 -31.04 -3.58 -1.86
N ASN A 306 -31.55 -2.38 -1.58
CA ASN A 306 -31.18 -1.66 -0.36
C ASN A 306 -31.56 -2.40 0.92
N ASN A 307 -32.48 -3.38 0.86
CA ASN A 307 -32.88 -4.19 2.01
C ASN A 307 -31.96 -5.40 2.22
N THR A 308 -31.17 -5.78 1.21
CA THR A 308 -30.49 -7.08 1.17
C THR A 308 -29.52 -7.31 2.33
N ILE A 309 -28.80 -6.30 2.79
CA ILE A 309 -27.91 -6.43 3.96
C ILE A 309 -28.65 -6.53 5.30
N TYR A 310 -29.91 -6.10 5.33
CA TYR A 310 -30.76 -6.09 6.52
C TYR A 310 -31.61 -7.35 6.66
N GLU A 311 -31.68 -8.18 5.61
CA GLU A 311 -32.38 -9.46 5.63
C GLU A 311 -31.70 -10.45 6.59
N GLU A 312 -32.50 -11.34 7.20
CA GLU A 312 -32.07 -12.28 8.24
C GLU A 312 -30.82 -13.09 7.85
N GLU A 313 -30.73 -13.54 6.60
CA GLU A 313 -29.60 -14.34 6.11
C GLU A 313 -28.30 -13.54 6.04
N ALA A 314 -28.36 -12.32 5.52
CA ALA A 314 -27.21 -11.43 5.45
C ALA A 314 -26.79 -10.96 6.85
N ASN A 315 -27.76 -10.67 7.71
CA ASN A 315 -27.53 -10.22 9.07
C ASN A 315 -26.93 -11.32 9.97
N THR A 316 -27.37 -12.57 9.80
CA THR A 316 -26.78 -13.75 10.46
C THR A 316 -25.33 -13.95 10.02
N LEU A 317 -25.07 -13.90 8.70
CA LEU A 317 -23.71 -13.99 8.18
C LEU A 317 -22.83 -12.85 8.70
N LEU A 318 -23.37 -11.64 8.79
CA LEU A 318 -22.67 -10.48 9.32
C LEU A 318 -22.30 -10.66 10.80
N GLY A 319 -23.21 -11.18 11.63
CA GLY A 319 -22.91 -11.54 13.02
C GLY A 319 -21.74 -12.52 13.13
N ASN A 320 -21.76 -13.59 12.33
CA ASN A 320 -20.65 -14.55 12.30
C ASN A 320 -19.32 -13.92 11.83
N LEU A 321 -19.38 -13.00 10.85
CA LEU A 321 -18.22 -12.27 10.36
C LEU A 321 -17.63 -11.34 11.41
N GLU A 322 -18.50 -10.68 12.18
CA GLU A 322 -18.09 -9.83 13.29
C GLU A 322 -17.49 -10.63 14.43
N ASP A 323 -18.11 -11.73 14.86
CA ASP A 323 -17.53 -12.60 15.89
C ASP A 323 -16.15 -13.13 15.48
N PHE A 324 -16.01 -13.55 14.23
CA PHE A 324 -14.72 -13.94 13.67
C PHE A 324 -13.72 -12.78 13.69
N TRP A 325 -14.14 -11.59 13.26
CA TRP A 325 -13.30 -10.39 13.19
C TRP A 325 -12.84 -9.95 14.56
N PHE A 326 -13.73 -9.94 15.56
CA PHE A 326 -13.43 -9.57 16.94
C PHE A 326 -12.52 -10.58 17.64
N ALA A 327 -12.54 -11.85 17.24
CA ALA A 327 -11.65 -12.87 17.81
C ALA A 327 -10.19 -12.77 17.33
N GLN A 328 -9.91 -12.00 16.27
CA GLN A 328 -8.54 -11.87 15.76
C GLN A 328 -7.67 -10.98 16.64
N LYS A 329 -6.36 -11.27 16.67
CA LYS A 329 -5.36 -10.39 17.32
C LYS A 329 -4.86 -9.27 16.42
N ASN A 330 -4.98 -9.42 15.11
CA ASN A 330 -4.55 -8.46 14.11
C ASN A 330 -5.67 -8.22 13.10
N HIS A 331 -6.30 -7.04 13.18
CA HIS A 331 -7.43 -6.67 12.34
C HIS A 331 -7.01 -6.03 11.00
N ASP A 332 -5.74 -5.66 10.85
CA ASP A 332 -5.19 -5.04 9.63
C ASP A 332 -4.99 -6.05 8.50
N ALA A 333 -5.06 -7.34 8.80
CA ALA A 333 -4.94 -8.43 7.83
C ALA A 333 -6.21 -8.69 7.01
N LEU A 334 -7.32 -8.01 7.34
CA LEU A 334 -8.64 -8.24 6.72
C LEU A 334 -8.99 -7.09 5.78
N ASP A 335 -8.79 -7.33 4.49
CA ASP A 335 -9.10 -6.39 3.40
C ASP A 335 -10.61 -6.33 3.14
N TRP A 336 -11.19 -5.15 3.29
CA TRP A 336 -12.62 -4.91 3.04
C TRP A 336 -13.03 -5.22 1.59
N LYS A 337 -12.11 -5.14 0.62
CA LYS A 337 -12.37 -5.42 -0.79
C LYS A 337 -12.46 -6.90 -1.13
N ARG A 338 -12.01 -7.78 -0.23
CA ARG A 338 -11.78 -9.20 -0.55
C ARG A 338 -12.30 -10.12 0.55
N LEU A 339 -13.61 -10.08 0.80
CA LEU A 339 -14.27 -10.96 1.78
C LEU A 339 -13.89 -12.45 1.61
N TYR A 340 -13.73 -12.94 0.38
CA TYR A 340 -13.34 -14.33 0.12
C TYR A 340 -11.89 -14.68 0.51
N SER A 341 -10.99 -13.70 0.56
CA SER A 341 -9.62 -13.92 1.03
C SER A 341 -9.52 -13.91 2.54
N TRP A 342 -10.60 -13.60 3.25
CA TRP A 342 -10.61 -13.68 4.71
C TRP A 342 -10.40 -15.14 5.14
N PRO A 343 -9.62 -15.39 6.21
CA PRO A 343 -9.41 -16.72 6.77
C PRO A 343 -10.65 -17.20 7.58
N ILE A 344 -11.85 -16.98 7.05
CA ILE A 344 -13.13 -17.42 7.63
C ILE A 344 -13.40 -18.90 7.37
N SER A 345 -14.30 -19.47 8.17
CA SER A 345 -14.66 -20.89 8.14
C SER A 345 -15.26 -21.31 6.78
N ALA A 346 -15.16 -22.59 6.46
CA ALA A 346 -15.77 -23.15 5.25
C ALA A 346 -17.30 -23.00 5.24
N ASP A 347 -17.93 -23.02 6.43
CA ASP A 347 -19.37 -22.83 6.59
C ASP A 347 -19.80 -21.39 6.25
N MET A 348 -19.09 -20.38 6.76
CA MET A 348 -19.36 -18.98 6.41
C MET A 348 -19.16 -18.71 4.91
N LYS A 349 -18.14 -19.33 4.30
CA LYS A 349 -17.94 -19.27 2.83
C LYS A 349 -19.09 -19.91 2.07
N LYS A 350 -19.68 -20.98 2.61
CA LYS A 350 -20.85 -21.64 2.03
C LYS A 350 -22.09 -20.74 2.16
N GLN A 351 -22.34 -20.16 3.33
CA GLN A 351 -23.43 -19.21 3.57
C GLN A 351 -23.36 -18.01 2.62
N LEU A 352 -22.19 -17.39 2.49
CA LEU A 352 -21.97 -16.28 1.54
C LEU A 352 -22.28 -16.68 0.10
N ARG A 353 -21.80 -17.85 -0.34
CA ARG A 353 -22.11 -18.35 -1.69
C ARG A 353 -23.60 -18.59 -1.88
N THR A 354 -24.27 -19.22 -0.91
CA THR A 354 -25.70 -19.46 -0.96
C THR A 354 -26.47 -18.14 -1.08
N LEU A 355 -26.11 -17.14 -0.28
CA LEU A 355 -26.72 -15.82 -0.32
C LEU A 355 -26.52 -15.14 -1.68
N MET A 356 -25.30 -15.16 -2.22
CA MET A 356 -25.02 -14.57 -3.53
C MET A 356 -25.72 -15.30 -4.67
N THR A 357 -25.77 -16.63 -4.64
CA THR A 357 -26.52 -17.43 -5.63
C THR A 357 -28.02 -17.10 -5.59
N LYS A 358 -28.61 -16.90 -4.41
CA LYS A 358 -30.00 -16.44 -4.28
C LYS A 358 -30.21 -15.06 -4.92
N LEU A 359 -29.23 -14.18 -4.79
CA LEU A 359 -29.23 -12.85 -5.42
C LEU A 359 -28.86 -12.89 -6.92
N GLY A 360 -28.84 -14.07 -7.56
CA GLY A 360 -28.60 -14.20 -8.99
C GLY A 360 -27.12 -14.15 -9.39
N ALA A 361 -26.20 -14.30 -8.44
CA ALA A 361 -24.79 -14.47 -8.76
C ALA A 361 -24.57 -15.87 -9.40
N THR A 362 -24.08 -15.90 -10.66
CA THR A 362 -23.65 -17.10 -11.42
C THR A 362 -22.34 -17.77 -10.97
#